data_AF-A0A6J4L981-F1
#
_entry.id   AF-A0A6J4L981-F1
#
_cell.length_a   1.000
_cell.length_b   1.000
_cell.length_c   1.000
_cell.angle_alpha   90.00
_cell.angle_beta   90.00
_cell.angle_gamma   90.00
#
_symmetry.space_group_name_H-M   'P 1'
#
loop_
_entity.id
_entity.type
_entity.pdbx_description
1 polymer ?
#
loop_
_entity_poly.entity_id
_entity_poly.type
_entity_poly.pdbx_seq_one_letter_code
_entity_poly.pdbx_strand_id
1 'polypeptide(L)' 'MFKGLATRGKTSVDWFFGFKLHLVINEHGELLNLTLRLGNTDDRKPVPQ' A
#
# COMPACT_ATOMS: atom_id res chain seq x y z
N MET A 1 -0.94 10.55 -13.47
CA MET A 1 0.23 10.39 -12.57
C MET A 1 0.35 8.98 -11.99
N PHE A 2 -0.73 8.32 -11.54
CA PHE A 2 -0.68 6.95 -10.96
C PHE A 2 -1.07 5.81 -11.92
N LYS A 3 -0.88 5.99 -13.23
CA LYS A 3 -1.27 5.00 -14.26
C LYS A 3 -0.39 3.75 -14.09
N GLY A 4 -0.99 2.61 -13.75
CA GLY A 4 -0.28 1.34 -13.51
C GLY A 4 -0.05 0.96 -12.04
N LEU A 5 -0.27 1.88 -11.09
CA LEU A 5 -0.19 1.61 -9.64
C LEU A 5 -1.55 1.30 -9.02
N ALA A 6 -2.60 2.01 -9.46
CA ALA A 6 -3.96 1.73 -9.02
C ALA A 6 -4.53 0.53 -9.78
N THR A 7 -5.04 -0.44 -9.03
CA THR A 7 -5.67 -1.65 -9.56
C THR A 7 -7.09 -1.78 -9.05
N ARG A 8 -7.96 -2.36 -9.88
CA ARG A 8 -9.29 -2.77 -9.44
C ARG A 8 -9.18 -4.03 -8.59
N GLY A 9 -9.64 -3.99 -7.35
CA GLY A 9 -9.77 -5.17 -6.48
C GLY A 9 -11.23 -5.41 -6.09
N LYS A 10 -11.55 -6.66 -5.74
CA LYS A 10 -12.88 -7.06 -5.28
C LYS A 10 -12.78 -7.49 -3.82
N THR A 11 -13.63 -6.93 -2.97
CA THR A 11 -13.81 -7.35 -1.58
C THR A 11 -15.12 -8.12 -1.43
N SER A 12 -15.41 -8.64 -0.24
CA SER A 12 -16.70 -9.26 0.09
C SER A 12 -17.87 -8.26 0.01
N VAL A 13 -17.59 -6.95 0.09
CA VAL A 13 -18.60 -5.89 0.16
C VAL A 13 -18.77 -5.18 -1.18
N ASP A 14 -17.67 -4.80 -1.84
CA ASP A 14 -17.72 -4.12 -3.14
C ASP A 14 -16.37 -4.15 -3.91
N TRP A 15 -16.36 -3.56 -5.10
CA TRP A 15 -15.18 -3.24 -5.89
C TRP A 15 -14.51 -1.95 -5.41
N PHE A 16 -13.17 -1.93 -5.41
CA PHE A 16 -12.39 -0.73 -5.16
C PHE A 16 -11.39 -0.52 -6.31
N PHE A 17 -11.01 0.73 -6.56
CA PHE A 17 -9.93 1.07 -7.49
C PHE A 17 -8.92 1.95 -6.77
N GLY A 18 -7.74 1.41 -6.50
CA GLY A 18 -6.74 2.11 -5.71
C GLY A 18 -5.43 1.36 -5.57
N PHE A 19 -4.54 1.94 -4.77
CA PHE A 19 -3.24 1.40 -4.40
C PHE A 19 -3.07 1.50 -2.88
N LYS A 20 -2.12 0.77 -2.32
CA LYS A 20 -1.75 0.83 -0.91
C LYS A 20 -0.48 1.65 -0.73
N LEU A 21 -0.45 2.45 0.33
CA LEU A 21 0.70 3.23 0.74
C LEU A 21 1.12 2.75 2.13
N HIS A 22 2.31 2.17 2.23
CA HIS A 22 2.92 1.78 3.49
C HIS A 22 3.96 2.83 3.88
N LEU A 23 3.86 3.37 5.10
CA LEU A 23 4.84 4.27 5.68
C LEU A 23 5.42 3.63 6.93
N VAL A 24 6.73 3.65 7.05
CA VAL A 24 7.46 3.26 8.26
C VAL A 24 8.08 4.52 8.84
N ILE A 25 7.70 4.87 10.06
CA ILE A 25 8.11 6.10 10.74
C ILE A 25 8.71 5.70 12.09
N ASN A 26 9.79 6.34 12.51
CA ASN A 26 10.37 6.11 13.84
C ASN A 26 9.66 6.96 14.94
N GLU A 27 10.04 6.73 16.19
CA GLU A 27 9.53 7.45 17.36
C GLU A 27 9.82 8.96 17.32
N HIS A 28 10.84 9.39 16.57
CA HIS A 28 11.20 10.79 16.37
C HIS A 28 10.41 11.47 15.23
N GLY A 29 9.54 10.73 14.54
CA GLY A 29 8.76 11.23 13.41
C GLY A 29 9.49 11.22 12.07
N GLU A 30 10.66 10.58 11.98
CA GLU A 30 11.42 10.47 10.74
C GLU A 30 10.88 9.33 9.88
N LEU A 31 10.75 9.59 8.57
CA LEU A 31 10.30 8.61 7.59
C LEU A 31 11.46 7.66 7.24
N LEU A 32 11.37 6.41 7.70
CA LEU A 32 12.37 5.38 7.42
C LEU A 32 12.14 4.70 6.07
N ASN A 33 10.88 4.46 5.69
CA ASN A 33 10.56 3.80 4.44
C ASN A 33 9.17 4.20 3.92
N LEU A 34 9.04 4.27 2.60
CA LEU A 34 7.80 4.50 1.89
C LEU A 34 7.67 3.48 0.76
N THR A 35 6.63 2.65 0.82
CA THR A 35 6.37 1.64 -0.22
C THR A 35 4.97 1.82 -0.81
N LEU A 36 4.92 2.00 -2.12
CA LEU A 36 3.68 1.98 -2.90
C LEU A 36 3.44 0.57 -3.46
N ARG A 37 2.29 -0.02 -3.17
CA ARG A 37 1.89 -1.35 -3.66
C ARG A 37 0.55 -1.31 -4.36
N LEU A 38 0.32 -2.26 -5.26
CA LEU A 38 -0.97 -2.43 -5.92
C LEU A 38 -2.05 -2.69 -4.86
N GLY A 39 -3.26 -2.20 -5.10
CA GLY A 39 -4.37 -2.23 -4.14
C GLY A 39 -4.73 -3.64 -3.63
N ASN A 40 -4.43 -4.68 -4.40
CA ASN A 40 -4.70 -6.08 -4.06
C ASN A 40 -3.49 -6.82 -3.43
N THR A 41 -2.45 -6.10 -3.01
CA THR A 41 -1.29 -6.73 -2.34
C THR A 41 -1.65 -7.06 -0.89
N ASP A 42 -1.40 -8.29 -0.46
CA ASP A 42 -1.67 -8.72 0.93
C ASP A 42 -0.67 -8.09 1.92
N ASP A 43 -1.18 -7.45 2.98
CA ASP A 43 -0.38 -6.70 3.96
C ASP A 43 0.27 -7.58 5.03
N ARG A 44 -0.05 -8.89 5.06
CA ARG A 44 0.52 -9.83 6.05
C ARG A 44 2.00 -10.13 5.81
N LYS A 45 2.57 -9.63 4.71
CA LYS A 45 4.00 -9.71 4.44
C LYS A 45 4.69 -8.49 5.05
N PRO A 46 5.66 -8.67 5.95
CA PRO A 46 6.41 -7.55 6.51
C PRO A 46 7.13 -6.79 5.39
N VAL A 47 7.24 -5.47 5.57
CA VAL A 47 8.06 -4.62 4.69
C VAL A 47 9.51 -5.12 4.81
N PRO A 48 10.18 -5.50 3.70
CA PRO A 48 11.59 -5.87 3.75
C PRO A 48 12.40 -4.68 4.31
N GLN A 49 13.40 -4.99 5.15
CA GLN A 49 14.36 -3.99 5.66
C GLN A 49 15.17 -3.37 4.53
#